data_AF-A0A166R5D4-F1
#
_entry.id   AF-A0A166R5D4-F1
#
_cell.length_a   1.000
_cell.length_b   1.000
_cell.length_c   1.000
_cell.angle_alpha   90.00
_cell.angle_beta   90.00
_cell.angle_gamma   90.00
#
_symmetry.space_group_name_H-M   'P 1'
#
loop_
_entity.id
_entity.type
_entity.pdbx_description
1 polymer ?
#
loop_
_entity_poly.entity_id
_entity_poly.type
_entity_poly.pdbx_seq_one_letter_code
_entity_poly.pdbx_strand_id
1 'polypeptide(L)'
;MHVLRSTYLPTYTSLVRPPYTSDPFPVSSASPSYTPRVTIGRSTTSSTPPLTPSSSSIDIATATHSVQRETQVLDNFIALKVREDVWADDSELHLERDESIKDLFDFMQPRSRLEDLVRHYGVREGVVCVDAPPKSRRGSTPLQFSALSITFSPRSVGLVLMSQGRKRTIVQMARTREEKLEYAAKRLVRELGVWLAGSSSRR
;
A
#
# COMPACT_ATOMS: atom_id res chain seq x y z
N MET A 1 7.01 -14.73 -8.47
CA MET A 1 6.43 -14.38 -7.16
C MET A 1 5.05 -14.96 -6.89
N HIS A 2 4.13 -15.05 -7.86
CA HIS A 2 2.75 -15.51 -7.58
C HIS A 2 2.65 -16.93 -7.00
N VAL A 3 3.41 -17.90 -7.53
CA VAL A 3 3.42 -19.28 -7.02
C VAL A 3 3.89 -19.33 -5.58
N LEU A 4 5.02 -18.69 -5.25
CA LEU A 4 5.52 -18.61 -3.87
C LEU A 4 4.49 -17.97 -2.96
N ARG A 5 3.91 -16.84 -3.35
CA ARG A 5 2.89 -16.18 -2.53
C ARG A 5 1.68 -17.09 -2.30
N SER A 6 1.17 -17.79 -3.30
CA SER A 6 0.05 -18.73 -3.10
C SER A 6 0.41 -19.92 -2.20
N THR A 7 1.63 -20.44 -2.31
CA THR A 7 2.10 -21.57 -1.51
C THR A 7 2.22 -21.22 -0.03
N TYR A 8 2.80 -20.05 0.28
CA TYR A 8 3.02 -19.62 1.66
C TYR A 8 1.85 -18.83 2.26
N LEU A 9 0.83 -18.45 1.46
CA LEU A 9 -0.31 -17.67 1.94
C LEU A 9 -1.08 -18.34 3.09
N PRO A 10 -1.44 -19.65 3.05
CA PRO A 10 -2.16 -20.28 4.16
C PRO A 10 -1.40 -20.17 5.48
N THR A 11 -0.10 -20.46 5.46
CA THR A 11 0.79 -20.35 6.63
C THR A 11 0.96 -18.92 7.11
N TYR A 12 1.04 -17.96 6.18
CA TYR A 12 1.08 -16.55 6.54
C TYR A 12 -0.22 -16.13 7.23
N THR A 13 -1.38 -16.51 6.67
CA THR A 13 -2.71 -16.15 7.21
C THR A 13 -3.00 -16.73 8.59
N SER A 14 -2.44 -17.90 8.94
CA SER A 14 -2.60 -18.48 10.28
C SER A 14 -1.80 -17.73 11.35
N LEU A 15 -0.71 -17.07 10.96
CA LEU A 15 0.14 -16.27 11.83
C LEU A 15 -0.30 -14.81 11.92
N VAL A 16 -1.04 -14.33 10.90
CA VAL A 16 -1.67 -13.01 10.93
C VAL A 16 -2.69 -12.96 12.06
N ARG A 17 -2.50 -12.04 13.00
CA ARG A 17 -3.44 -11.85 14.10
C ARG A 17 -4.60 -10.95 13.64
N PRO A 18 -5.87 -11.42 13.64
CA PRO A 18 -7.00 -10.51 13.51
C PRO A 18 -6.96 -9.50 14.67
N PRO A 19 -7.19 -8.19 14.47
CA PRO A 19 -7.80 -7.50 13.31
C PRO A 19 -6.80 -6.92 12.27
N TYR A 20 -5.54 -7.40 12.24
CA TYR A 20 -4.44 -6.71 11.57
C TYR A 20 -4.24 -7.06 10.08
N THR A 21 -5.18 -7.72 9.40
CA THR A 21 -5.06 -8.03 7.96
C THR A 21 -5.83 -7.05 7.08
N SER A 22 -5.24 -6.69 5.95
CA SER A 22 -5.85 -5.92 4.86
C SER A 22 -6.28 -6.80 3.68
N ASP A 23 -6.03 -8.11 3.73
CA ASP A 23 -5.94 -9.01 2.58
C ASP A 23 -4.69 -8.70 1.72
N PRO A 24 -3.67 -9.58 1.68
CA PRO A 24 -2.46 -9.38 0.87
C PRO A 24 -2.73 -9.51 -0.65
N PHE A 25 -3.94 -9.96 -1.02
CA PHE A 25 -4.43 -10.07 -2.40
C PHE A 25 -5.85 -9.51 -2.55
N PRO A 26 -6.04 -8.18 -2.50
CA PRO A 26 -7.26 -7.57 -3.00
C PRO A 26 -7.34 -7.89 -4.49
N VAL A 27 -8.14 -8.90 -4.84
CA VAL A 27 -8.66 -9.05 -6.19
C VAL A 27 -9.29 -7.70 -6.52
N SER A 28 -8.59 -6.88 -7.31
CA SER A 28 -9.22 -5.68 -7.84
C SER A 28 -10.44 -6.16 -8.61
N SER A 29 -11.62 -5.86 -8.08
CA SER A 29 -12.89 -5.94 -8.75
C SER A 29 -12.97 -4.91 -9.90
N ALA A 30 -11.91 -4.79 -10.68
CA ALA A 30 -11.97 -4.31 -12.03
C ALA A 30 -12.01 -5.57 -12.90
N SER A 31 -13.17 -6.22 -12.97
CA SER A 31 -13.49 -6.91 -14.22
C SER A 31 -13.39 -5.82 -15.30
N PRO A 32 -12.47 -5.90 -16.27
CA PRO A 32 -12.60 -5.08 -17.45
C PRO A 32 -13.96 -5.48 -18.02
N SER A 33 -14.94 -4.57 -17.97
CA SER A 33 -16.19 -4.74 -18.69
C SER A 33 -15.83 -4.80 -20.17
N TYR A 34 -15.54 -6.00 -20.65
CA TYR A 34 -15.41 -6.30 -22.05
C TYR A 34 -16.79 -6.08 -22.65
N THR A 35 -17.05 -4.86 -23.09
CA THR A 35 -18.16 -4.60 -23.99
C THR A 35 -17.69 -5.08 -25.36
N PRO A 36 -18.24 -6.18 -25.90
CA PRO A 36 -17.90 -6.58 -27.26
C PRO A 36 -18.47 -5.51 -28.17
N ARG A 37 -17.59 -4.67 -28.76
CA ARG A 37 -17.99 -3.75 -29.82
C ARG A 37 -18.28 -4.57 -31.07
N VAL A 38 -19.50 -5.11 -31.16
CA VAL A 38 -20.04 -5.71 -32.38
C VAL A 38 -20.06 -4.60 -33.44
N THR A 39 -19.11 -4.68 -34.38
CA THR A 39 -18.98 -3.72 -35.48
C THR A 39 -19.73 -4.31 -36.67
N ILE A 40 -21.02 -4.00 -36.78
CA ILE A 40 -21.77 -4.22 -38.02
C ILE A 40 -21.26 -3.17 -39.03
N GLY A 41 -20.66 -3.66 -40.11
CA GLY A 41 -20.02 -2.83 -41.12
C GLY A 41 -21.00 -1.89 -41.81
N ARG A 42 -20.65 -0.60 -41.81
CA ARG A 42 -21.09 0.34 -42.84
C ARG A 42 -19.95 1.31 -43.11
N SER A 43 -19.45 1.22 -44.33
CA SER A 43 -18.43 2.06 -44.95
C SER A 43 -18.90 3.51 -45.03
N THR A 44 -18.03 4.48 -44.68
CA THR A 44 -17.41 5.46 -45.60
C THR A 44 -16.80 6.64 -44.83
N THR A 45 -15.57 6.98 -45.24
CA THR A 45 -14.87 8.28 -45.17
C THR A 45 -14.41 8.88 -43.83
N SER A 46 -13.08 9.04 -43.78
CA SER A 46 -12.31 10.19 -43.29
C SER A 46 -11.61 10.11 -41.92
N SER A 47 -10.33 10.48 -41.96
CA SER A 47 -9.39 10.80 -40.88
C SER A 47 -8.92 9.65 -39.98
N THR A 48 -7.75 9.10 -40.33
CA THR A 48 -6.89 8.29 -39.48
C THR A 48 -6.07 9.20 -38.55
N PRO A 49 -6.30 9.23 -37.23
CA PRO A 49 -5.24 9.52 -36.28
C PRO A 49 -4.39 8.25 -36.06
N PRO A 50 -3.07 8.35 -35.84
CA PRO A 50 -2.27 7.20 -35.46
C PRO A 50 -2.70 6.74 -34.07
N LEU A 51 -3.15 5.49 -33.97
CA LEU A 51 -3.32 4.78 -32.71
C LEU A 51 -1.93 4.55 -32.11
N THR A 52 -1.50 5.44 -31.23
CA THR A 52 -0.50 5.08 -30.23
C THR A 52 -1.22 4.30 -29.14
N PRO A 53 -0.90 3.01 -28.91
CA PRO A 53 -1.26 2.40 -27.65
C PRO A 53 -0.41 3.11 -26.59
N SER A 54 -1.02 4.01 -25.84
CA SER A 54 -0.49 4.42 -24.54
C SER A 54 -0.58 3.22 -23.62
N SER A 55 0.30 2.25 -23.86
CA SER A 55 0.75 1.28 -22.89
C SER A 55 1.52 2.05 -21.83
N SER A 56 0.79 2.77 -20.97
CA SER A 56 1.22 2.85 -19.59
C SER A 56 1.08 1.41 -19.07
N SER A 57 2.06 0.57 -19.40
CA SER A 57 2.42 -0.58 -18.61
C SER A 57 2.78 0.00 -17.25
N ILE A 58 1.74 0.26 -16.46
CA ILE A 58 1.86 0.41 -15.02
C ILE A 58 2.55 -0.89 -14.64
N ASP A 59 3.84 -0.81 -14.29
CA ASP A 59 4.58 -1.95 -13.78
C ASP A 59 3.77 -2.50 -12.61
N ILE A 60 3.03 -3.59 -12.87
CA ILE A 60 2.08 -4.16 -11.91
C ILE A 60 2.82 -4.49 -10.60
N ALA A 61 4.12 -4.80 -10.69
CA ALA A 61 5.01 -4.96 -9.54
C ALA A 61 5.15 -3.67 -8.70
N THR A 62 5.53 -2.52 -9.28
CA THR A 62 5.68 -1.27 -8.50
C THR A 62 4.33 -0.69 -8.07
N ALA A 63 3.27 -0.87 -8.87
CA ALA A 63 1.92 -0.49 -8.48
C ALA A 63 1.38 -1.34 -7.34
N THR A 64 1.57 -2.66 -7.34
CA THR A 64 1.15 -3.52 -6.22
C THR A 64 1.86 -3.15 -4.93
N HIS A 65 3.18 -2.92 -4.96
CA HIS A 65 3.93 -2.45 -3.78
C HIS A 65 3.53 -1.05 -3.31
N SER A 66 3.16 -0.16 -4.24
CA SER A 66 2.69 1.19 -3.90
C SER A 66 1.27 1.21 -3.35
N VAL A 67 0.43 0.24 -3.74
CA VAL A 67 -1.01 0.23 -3.46
C VAL A 67 -1.36 -0.65 -2.25
N GLN A 68 -0.59 -1.71 -2.00
CA GLN A 68 -0.82 -2.71 -0.95
C GLN A 68 0.49 -3.00 -0.19
N ARG A 69 0.58 -2.49 1.03
CA ARG A 69 1.81 -2.62 1.82
C ARG A 69 1.87 -3.92 2.61
N GLU A 70 0.75 -4.62 2.83
CA GLU A 70 0.75 -5.97 3.40
C GLU A 70 1.39 -7.01 2.47
N THR A 71 1.30 -6.85 1.14
CA THR A 71 1.97 -7.74 0.18
C THR A 71 3.49 -7.75 0.37
N GLN A 72 4.09 -6.62 0.73
CA GLN A 72 5.52 -6.55 1.07
C GLN A 72 5.85 -7.34 2.35
N VAL A 73 4.92 -7.39 3.31
CA VAL A 73 5.09 -8.19 4.54
C VAL A 73 5.06 -9.68 4.21
N LEU A 74 4.15 -10.11 3.33
CA LEU A 74 4.13 -11.49 2.81
C LEU A 74 5.43 -11.83 2.05
N ASP A 75 5.93 -10.92 1.20
CA ASP A 75 7.18 -11.17 0.48
C ASP A 75 8.38 -11.31 1.43
N ASN A 76 8.43 -10.47 2.48
CA ASN A 76 9.45 -10.60 3.53
C ASN A 76 9.29 -11.92 4.30
N PHE A 77 8.06 -12.35 4.60
CA PHE A 77 7.80 -13.65 5.24
C PHE A 77 8.36 -14.80 4.40
N ILE A 78 8.08 -14.80 3.09
CA ILE A 78 8.57 -15.82 2.15
C ILE A 78 10.09 -15.80 2.12
N ALA A 79 10.71 -14.62 2.03
CA ALA A 79 12.16 -14.50 2.02
C ALA A 79 12.80 -15.06 3.30
N LEU A 80 12.19 -14.82 4.46
CA LEU A 80 12.63 -15.39 5.74
C LEU A 80 12.48 -16.91 5.74
N LYS A 81 11.35 -17.46 5.26
CA LYS A 81 11.11 -18.90 5.22
C LYS A 81 12.04 -19.64 4.27
N VAL A 82 12.20 -19.14 3.04
CA VAL A 82 13.13 -19.75 2.08
C VAL A 82 14.58 -19.69 2.57
N ARG A 83 14.99 -18.59 3.22
CA ARG A 83 16.32 -18.50 3.83
C ARG A 83 16.50 -19.53 4.94
N GLU A 84 15.47 -19.73 5.76
CA GLU A 84 15.49 -20.71 6.83
C GLU A 84 15.63 -22.13 6.28
N ASP A 85 14.84 -22.48 5.26
CA ASP A 85 14.88 -23.79 4.61
C ASP A 85 16.29 -24.06 4.03
N VAL A 86 16.89 -23.08 3.35
CA VAL A 86 18.26 -23.20 2.81
C VAL A 86 19.30 -23.37 3.92
N TRP A 87 19.17 -22.66 5.04
CA TRP A 87 20.12 -22.75 6.15
C TRP A 87 20.00 -24.05 6.94
N ALA A 88 18.79 -24.62 7.05
CA ALA A 88 18.60 -25.94 7.64
C ALA A 88 19.30 -27.04 6.83
N ASP A 89 19.31 -26.92 5.50
CA ASP A 89 19.99 -27.86 4.61
C ASP A 89 21.52 -27.69 4.63
N ASP A 90 22.01 -26.43 4.65
CA ASP A 90 23.44 -26.12 4.58
C ASP A 90 24.18 -26.22 5.93
N SER A 91 23.47 -26.17 7.06
CA SER A 91 24.08 -26.10 8.39
C SER A 91 23.36 -26.99 9.41
N GLU A 92 23.95 -28.14 9.74
CA GLU A 92 23.43 -29.08 10.76
C GLU A 92 23.28 -28.48 12.18
N LEU A 93 23.89 -27.32 12.45
CA LEU A 93 23.82 -26.58 13.73
C LEU A 93 22.98 -25.30 13.66
N HIS A 94 22.17 -25.11 12.62
CA HIS A 94 21.35 -23.91 12.49
C HIS A 94 20.26 -23.87 13.59
N LEU A 95 20.22 -22.75 14.32
CA LEU A 95 19.20 -22.48 15.34
C LEU A 95 18.20 -21.49 14.77
N GLU A 96 16.93 -21.88 14.74
CA GLU A 96 15.85 -21.09 14.15
C GLU A 96 15.76 -19.70 14.80
N ARG A 97 15.72 -18.65 13.97
CA ARG A 97 15.63 -17.24 14.42
C ARG A 97 14.20 -16.74 14.39
N ASP A 98 13.41 -17.21 15.35
CA ASP A 98 12.00 -16.86 15.56
C ASP A 98 11.77 -15.36 15.77
N GLU A 99 12.79 -14.60 16.18
CA GLU A 99 12.69 -13.16 16.43
C GLU A 99 12.34 -12.38 15.16
N SER A 100 12.87 -12.80 14.01
CA SER A 100 12.62 -12.11 12.74
C SER A 100 11.17 -12.28 12.25
N ILE A 101 10.59 -13.45 12.49
CA ILE A 101 9.19 -13.75 12.22
C ILE A 101 8.31 -12.97 13.20
N LYS A 102 8.71 -12.93 14.48
CA LYS A 102 8.01 -12.16 15.50
C LYS A 102 7.97 -10.67 15.17
N ASP A 103 9.10 -10.06 14.78
CA ASP A 103 9.17 -8.66 14.37
C ASP A 103 8.27 -8.38 13.16
N LEU A 104 8.16 -9.34 12.24
CA LEU A 104 7.29 -9.21 11.08
C LEU A 104 5.82 -9.04 11.50
N PHE A 105 5.33 -9.85 12.44
CA PHE A 105 3.93 -9.82 12.88
C PHE A 105 3.63 -8.82 14.00
N ASP A 106 4.60 -8.52 14.86
CA ASP A 106 4.42 -7.57 15.96
C ASP A 106 4.62 -6.11 15.50
N PHE A 107 5.39 -5.88 14.43
CA PHE A 107 5.73 -4.53 13.96
C PHE A 107 5.39 -4.27 12.50
N MET A 108 5.94 -5.07 11.57
CA MET A 108 5.81 -4.78 10.13
C MET A 108 4.37 -4.91 9.65
N GLN A 109 3.66 -5.95 10.09
CA GLN A 109 2.26 -6.18 9.73
C GLN A 109 1.33 -5.06 10.26
N PRO A 110 1.31 -4.72 11.56
CA PRO A 110 0.50 -3.61 12.06
C PRO A 110 0.83 -2.27 11.39
N ARG A 111 2.11 -2.02 11.08
CA ARG A 111 2.52 -0.84 10.33
C ARG A 111 1.93 -0.82 8.93
N SER A 112 2.11 -1.89 8.15
CA SER A 112 1.56 -1.99 6.80
C SER A 112 0.03 -1.88 6.78
N ARG A 113 -0.64 -2.53 7.74
CA ARG A 113 -2.09 -2.42 7.93
C ARG A 113 -2.52 -0.97 8.18
N LEU A 114 -1.78 -0.25 9.01
CA LEU A 114 -2.08 1.15 9.29
C LEU A 114 -1.89 2.03 8.03
N GLU A 115 -0.88 1.74 7.21
CA GLU A 115 -0.68 2.43 5.93
C GLU A 115 -1.87 2.20 4.97
N ASP A 116 -2.37 0.95 4.87
CA ASP A 116 -3.52 0.63 4.04
C ASP A 116 -4.83 1.27 4.57
N LEU A 117 -5.00 1.36 5.90
CA LEU A 117 -6.14 2.05 6.51
C LEU A 117 -6.08 3.57 6.23
N VAL A 118 -4.90 4.19 6.31
CA VAL A 118 -4.70 5.60 5.94
C VAL A 118 -5.03 5.84 4.47
N ARG A 119 -4.67 4.92 3.58
CA ARG A 119 -5.11 4.96 2.17
C ARG A 119 -6.64 4.92 2.08
N HIS A 120 -7.27 3.94 2.71
CA HIS A 120 -8.72 3.73 2.61
C HIS A 120 -9.52 4.92 3.11
N TYR A 121 -9.19 5.43 4.31
CA TYR A 121 -9.85 6.60 4.87
C TYR A 121 -9.42 7.90 4.17
N GLY A 122 -8.15 8.04 3.80
CA GLY A 122 -7.64 9.24 3.14
C GLY A 122 -8.18 9.45 1.73
N VAL A 123 -8.40 8.37 0.98
CA VAL A 123 -9.08 8.43 -0.33
C VAL A 123 -10.55 8.81 -0.16
N ARG A 124 -11.23 8.26 0.86
CA ARG A 124 -12.62 8.61 1.18
C ARG A 124 -12.79 10.10 1.51
N GLU A 125 -11.86 10.65 2.30
CA GLU A 125 -11.85 12.07 2.68
C GLU A 125 -11.25 12.99 1.60
N GLY A 126 -10.73 12.43 0.50
CA GLY A 126 -10.15 13.18 -0.62
C GLY A 126 -8.79 13.84 -0.32
N VAL A 127 -8.10 13.44 0.75
CA VAL A 127 -6.77 13.98 1.13
C VAL A 127 -5.61 13.15 0.57
N VAL A 128 -5.88 11.90 0.17
CA VAL A 128 -4.91 10.98 -0.45
C VAL A 128 -5.44 10.52 -1.82
N CYS A 129 -4.57 10.43 -2.82
CA CYS A 129 -4.88 9.80 -4.11
C CYS A 129 -3.94 8.61 -4.36
N VAL A 130 -4.45 7.58 -5.05
CA VAL A 130 -3.64 6.41 -5.46
C VAL A 130 -2.97 6.68 -6.80
N ASP A 131 -3.76 7.18 -7.74
CA ASP A 131 -3.30 7.59 -9.07
C ASP A 131 -2.89 9.07 -9.08
N ALA A 132 -2.43 9.55 -10.25
CA ALA A 132 -1.99 10.92 -10.44
C ALA A 132 -3.00 11.92 -9.83
N PRO A 133 -2.51 12.91 -9.03
CA PRO A 133 -3.41 13.83 -8.33
C PRO A 133 -4.26 14.58 -9.35
N PRO A 134 -5.60 14.56 -9.21
CA PRO A 134 -6.46 15.39 -10.06
C PRO A 134 -6.06 16.86 -9.86
N LYS A 135 -5.98 17.63 -10.94
CA LYS A 135 -5.72 19.08 -10.90
C LYS A 135 -6.85 19.73 -10.08
N SER A 136 -6.62 19.95 -8.79
CA SER A 136 -7.63 20.44 -7.86
C SER A 136 -8.05 21.86 -8.23
N ARG A 137 -9.35 22.05 -8.45
CA ARG A 137 -9.98 23.37 -8.60
C ARG A 137 -10.32 24.01 -7.24
N ARG A 138 -10.07 23.32 -6.11
CA ARG A 138 -10.51 23.71 -4.76
C ARG A 138 -9.39 23.69 -3.72
N GLY A 139 -8.34 24.48 -3.96
CA GLY A 139 -7.47 24.99 -2.90
C GLY A 139 -6.40 24.05 -2.33
N SER A 140 -6.63 22.74 -2.19
CA SER A 140 -5.61 21.78 -1.77
C SER A 140 -5.51 20.59 -2.73
N THR A 141 -4.27 20.20 -3.06
CA THR A 141 -3.99 19.01 -3.88
C THR A 141 -3.83 17.80 -2.98
N PRO A 142 -4.53 16.68 -3.24
CA PRO A 142 -4.33 15.45 -2.47
C PRO A 142 -2.89 14.95 -2.59
N LEU A 143 -2.40 14.26 -1.56
CA LEU A 143 -1.08 13.63 -1.59
C LEU A 143 -1.15 12.25 -2.23
N GLN A 144 -0.19 11.94 -3.10
CA GLN A 144 -0.09 10.61 -3.67
C GLN A 144 0.31 9.59 -2.59
N PHE A 145 -0.39 8.47 -2.53
CA PHE A 145 -0.17 7.42 -1.52
C PHE A 145 1.23 6.81 -1.59
N SER A 146 1.80 6.71 -2.81
CA SER A 146 3.17 6.25 -3.04
C SER A 146 4.22 7.11 -2.32
N ALA A 147 3.94 8.40 -2.12
CA ALA A 147 4.82 9.35 -1.45
C ALA A 147 4.66 9.32 0.08
N LEU A 148 3.66 8.60 0.61
CA LEU A 148 3.41 8.53 2.05
C LEU A 148 4.05 7.27 2.66
N SER A 149 4.47 7.35 3.92
CA SER A 149 4.82 6.18 4.73
C SER A 149 4.49 6.48 6.19
N ILE A 150 4.38 5.44 7.00
CA ILE A 150 4.10 5.56 8.42
C ILE A 150 5.32 5.18 9.24
N THR A 151 5.64 6.02 10.23
CA THR A 151 6.50 5.65 11.35
C THR A 151 5.59 5.05 12.42
N PHE A 152 5.82 3.79 12.78
CA PHE A 152 5.02 3.09 13.76
C PHE A 152 5.88 2.79 14.99
N SER A 153 5.33 3.00 16.19
CA SER A 153 5.96 2.61 17.45
C SER A 153 4.87 2.36 18.50
N PRO A 154 5.20 1.73 19.65
CA PRO A 154 4.24 1.54 20.73
C PRO A 154 3.68 2.84 21.32
N ARG A 155 4.45 3.93 21.23
CA ARG A 155 4.15 5.22 21.89
C ARG A 155 3.72 6.33 20.93
N SER A 156 3.97 6.16 19.64
CA SER A 156 3.69 7.19 18.65
C SER A 156 3.49 6.60 17.25
N VAL A 157 2.72 7.33 16.47
CA VAL A 157 2.54 7.08 15.04
C VAL A 157 2.76 8.39 14.30
N GLY A 158 3.51 8.34 13.20
CA GLY A 158 3.74 9.49 12.35
C GLY A 158 3.45 9.19 10.89
N LEU A 159 3.00 10.21 10.16
CA LEU A 159 2.89 10.20 8.71
C LEU A 159 4.10 10.94 8.13
N VAL A 160 4.83 10.26 7.25
CA VAL A 160 6.04 10.72 6.59
C VAL A 160 5.75 10.94 5.12
N LEU A 161 6.12 12.11 4.61
CA LEU A 161 6.07 12.42 3.18
C LEU A 161 7.47 12.30 2.59
N MET A 162 7.57 11.54 1.51
CA MET A 162 8.75 11.40 0.66
C MET A 162 8.60 12.33 -0.54
N SER A 163 9.38 13.39 -0.60
CA SER A 163 9.37 14.34 -1.72
C SER A 163 10.78 14.61 -2.19
N GLN A 164 11.06 14.38 -3.49
CA GLN A 164 12.34 14.68 -4.14
C GLN A 164 13.57 14.23 -3.33
N GLY A 165 13.56 12.97 -2.88
CA GLY A 165 14.67 12.39 -2.09
C GLY A 165 14.71 12.81 -0.61
N ARG A 166 13.87 13.75 -0.18
CA ARG A 166 13.78 14.17 1.23
C ARG A 166 12.59 13.50 1.93
N LYS A 167 12.85 12.97 3.13
CA LYS A 167 11.83 12.44 4.03
C LYS A 167 11.50 13.48 5.09
N ARG A 168 10.21 13.77 5.29
CA ARG A 168 9.74 14.70 6.34
C ARG A 168 8.54 14.12 7.06
N THR A 169 8.55 14.13 8.38
CA THR A 169 7.35 13.83 9.18
C THR A 169 6.41 15.04 9.09
N ILE A 170 5.19 14.82 8.59
CA ILE A 170 4.18 15.87 8.42
C ILE A 170 3.12 15.87 9.52
N VAL A 171 2.86 14.70 10.09
CA VAL A 171 1.93 14.51 11.21
C VAL A 171 2.58 13.53 12.16
N GLN A 172 2.52 13.80 13.47
CA GLN A 172 2.94 12.86 14.50
C GLN A 172 1.98 12.93 15.67
N MET A 173 1.60 11.76 16.17
CA MET A 173 0.59 11.60 17.21
C MET A 173 1.06 10.59 18.25
N ALA A 174 0.70 10.83 19.51
CA ALA A 174 0.85 9.83 20.55
C ALA A 174 -0.14 8.67 20.31
N ARG A 175 0.35 7.45 20.56
CA ARG A 175 -0.41 6.20 20.47
C ARG A 175 -0.18 5.39 21.74
N THR A 176 -1.19 4.65 22.18
CA THR A 176 -1.02 3.58 23.18
C THR A 176 -0.92 2.22 22.49
N ARG A 177 -0.28 1.25 23.13
CA ARG A 177 -0.06 -0.07 22.53
C ARG A 177 -1.38 -0.78 22.21
N GLU A 178 -2.40 -0.54 23.03
CA GLU A 178 -3.75 -1.13 22.96
C GLU A 178 -4.68 -0.35 22.02
N GLU A 179 -4.25 0.77 21.45
CA GLU A 179 -5.04 1.57 20.52
C GLU A 179 -5.29 0.80 19.21
N LYS A 180 -6.58 0.68 18.85
CA LYS A 180 -7.02 0.12 17.57
C LYS A 180 -6.46 0.94 16.41
N LEU A 181 -5.92 0.25 15.39
CA LEU A 181 -5.30 0.89 14.24
C LEU A 181 -6.27 1.77 13.44
N GLU A 182 -7.56 1.42 13.41
CA GLU A 182 -8.58 2.21 12.72
C GLU A 182 -8.74 3.59 13.34
N TYR A 183 -8.63 3.69 14.66
CA TYR A 183 -8.74 4.98 15.36
C TYR A 183 -7.50 5.84 15.09
N ALA A 184 -6.31 5.24 15.17
CA ALA A 184 -5.06 5.90 14.79
C ALA A 184 -5.07 6.39 13.32
N ALA A 185 -5.57 5.57 12.40
CA ALA A 185 -5.66 5.92 10.97
C ALA A 185 -6.60 7.10 10.73
N LYS A 186 -7.81 7.08 11.31
CA LYS A 186 -8.79 8.18 11.19
C LYS A 186 -8.22 9.48 11.74
N ARG A 187 -7.53 9.42 12.88
CA ARG A 187 -6.85 10.57 13.48
C ARG A 187 -5.76 11.13 12.57
N LEU A 188 -4.89 10.28 12.03
CA LEU A 188 -3.86 10.70 11.07
C LEU A 188 -4.45 11.37 9.83
N VAL A 189 -5.53 10.82 9.28
CA VAL A 189 -6.20 11.38 8.09
C VAL A 189 -6.82 12.74 8.39
N ARG A 190 -7.43 12.91 9.57
CA ARG A 190 -7.98 14.20 10.01
C ARG A 190 -6.88 15.25 10.16
N GLU A 191 -5.79 14.92 10.85
CA GLU A 191 -4.63 15.81 11.02
C GLU A 191 -3.97 16.14 9.68
N LEU A 192 -3.90 15.17 8.77
CA LEU A 192 -3.41 15.39 7.41
C LEU A 192 -4.28 16.42 6.66
N GLY A 193 -5.61 16.35 6.81
CA GLY A 193 -6.53 17.34 6.24
C GLY A 193 -6.27 18.76 6.76
N VAL A 194 -6.07 18.90 8.07
CA VAL A 194 -5.71 20.19 8.71
C VAL A 194 -4.37 20.70 8.18
N TRP A 195 -3.37 19.81 8.08
CA TRP A 195 -2.06 20.14 7.52
C TRP A 195 -2.13 20.58 6.05
N LEU A 196 -2.97 19.93 5.23
CA LEU A 196 -3.19 20.32 3.83
C LEU A 196 -3.87 21.68 3.70
N ALA A 197 -4.87 21.98 4.53
CA ALA A 197 -5.52 23.29 4.56
C ALA A 197 -4.52 24.39 4.97
N GLY A 198 -3.72 24.14 6.02
CA GLY A 198 -2.71 25.10 6.49
C GLY A 198 -1.54 25.30 5.52
N SER A 199 -1.15 24.27 4.78
CA SER A 199 -0.08 24.37 3.77
C SER A 199 -0.54 25.04 2.48
N SER A 200 -1.83 24.96 2.16
CA SER A 200 -2.42 25.67 1.01
C SER A 200 -2.52 27.18 1.24
N SER A 201 -2.69 27.62 2.49
CA SER A 201 -2.70 29.05 2.84
C SER A 201 -1.32 29.72 2.84
N ARG A 202 -0.23 28.95 2.84
CA ARG A 202 1.15 29.45 2.86
C ARG A 202 1.82 29.51 1.48
N ARG A 203 1.12 29.09 0.42
CA ARG A 203 1.56 29.20 -0.97
C ARG A 203 0.84 30.35 -1.64
#